data_AF-A0A9D5MX83-F1
#
_entry.id   AF-A0A9D5MX83-F1
#
_cell.length_a   1.000
_cell.length_b   1.000
_cell.length_c   1.000
_cell.angle_alpha   90.00
_cell.angle_beta   90.00
_cell.angle_gamma   90.00
#
_symmetry.space_group_name_H-M   'P 1'
#
loop_
_entity.id
_entity.type
_entity.pdbx_description
1 polymer ?
#
loop_
_entity_poly.entity_id
_entity_poly.type
_entity_poly.pdbx_seq_one_letter_code
_entity_poly.pdbx_strand_id
1 'polypeptide(L)'
;MGERINEHLKQLAQAQEGVFDVSGTLEKWEASRKKLEKTSFDSINISDKAMNLSKEGKKLATELSSRYSRMLEKPDTDHITELAGLLEETVVAFNQLREIALISSDTAHSLEQEAAMQQEIAESMTDSIEQIGRSINQAVACVELSDIKEVPSII
;
A
#
# COMPACT_ATOMS: atom_id res chain seq x y z
N MET A 1 49.60 0.67 17.83
CA MET A 1 48.83 -0.57 17.61
C MET A 1 47.44 -0.46 18.22
N GLY A 2 47.30 -0.07 19.50
CA GLY A 2 46.00 0.13 20.16
C GLY A 2 45.04 1.16 19.54
N GLU A 3 45.50 2.33 19.10
CA GLU A 3 44.63 3.34 18.45
C GLU A 3 44.01 2.87 17.13
N ARG A 4 44.73 2.04 16.35
CA ARG A 4 44.22 1.51 15.08
C ARG A 4 43.19 0.41 15.27
N ILE A 5 43.41 -0.49 16.23
CA ILE A 5 42.43 -1.50 16.63
C ILE A 5 41.15 -0.82 17.16
N ASN A 6 41.29 0.29 17.88
CA ASN A 6 40.16 1.07 18.35
C ASN A 6 39.34 1.69 17.20
N GLU A 7 40.01 2.21 16.16
CA GLU A 7 39.33 2.72 14.96
C GLU A 7 38.62 1.61 14.17
N HIS A 8 39.23 0.43 14.01
CA HIS A 8 38.57 -0.73 13.40
C HIS A 8 37.30 -1.16 14.13
N LEU A 9 37.39 -1.28 15.46
CA LEU A 9 36.24 -1.65 16.30
C LEU A 9 35.13 -0.60 16.21
N LYS A 10 35.49 0.67 16.09
CA LYS A 10 34.53 1.77 15.91
C LYS A 10 33.79 1.69 14.57
N GLN A 11 34.50 1.45 13.47
CA GLN A 11 33.91 1.30 12.13
C GLN A 11 33.01 0.06 12.04
N LEU A 12 33.42 -1.06 12.65
CA LEU A 12 32.59 -2.26 12.74
C LEU A 12 31.37 -2.06 13.63
N ALA A 13 31.49 -1.34 14.75
CA ALA A 13 30.35 -0.98 15.59
C ALA A 13 29.33 -0.12 14.84
N GLN A 14 29.79 0.83 14.01
CA GLN A 14 28.92 1.65 13.16
C GLN A 14 28.20 0.83 12.08
N ALA A 15 28.88 -0.13 11.46
CA ALA A 15 28.23 -1.07 10.55
C ALA A 15 27.19 -1.93 11.27
N GLN A 16 27.48 -2.37 12.50
CA GLN A 16 26.59 -3.20 13.30
C GLN A 16 25.34 -2.44 13.77
N GLU A 17 25.48 -1.17 14.12
CA GLU A 17 24.36 -0.26 14.40
C GLU A 17 23.48 -0.09 13.15
N GLY A 18 24.08 0.15 11.98
CA GLY A 18 23.33 0.23 10.73
C GLY A 18 22.56 -1.06 10.39
N VAL A 19 23.13 -2.24 10.67
CA VAL A 19 22.43 -3.53 10.49
C VAL A 19 21.21 -3.63 11.42
N PHE A 20 21.32 -3.15 12.66
CA PHE A 20 20.19 -3.13 13.59
C PHE A 20 19.06 -2.20 13.09
N ASP A 21 19.41 -1.02 12.57
CA ASP A 21 18.46 -0.10 11.98
C ASP A 21 17.74 -0.70 10.76
N VAL A 22 18.46 -1.39 9.87
CA VAL A 22 17.86 -2.13 8.75
C VAL A 22 16.86 -3.18 9.24
N SER A 23 17.19 -3.91 10.31
CA SER A 23 16.27 -4.91 10.87
C SER A 23 14.95 -4.27 11.32
N GLY A 24 15.01 -3.14 12.03
CA GLY A 24 13.80 -2.42 12.47
C GLY A 24 12.99 -1.86 11.31
N THR A 25 13.66 -1.35 10.27
CA THR A 25 13.00 -0.88 9.04
C THR A 25 12.34 -2.03 8.26
N LEU A 26 12.95 -3.22 8.24
CA LEU A 26 12.39 -4.41 7.60
C LEU A 26 11.10 -4.90 8.29
N GLU A 27 11.04 -4.82 9.62
CA GLU A 27 9.81 -5.15 10.35
C GLU A 27 8.65 -4.21 10.00
N LYS A 28 8.93 -2.91 9.89
CA LYS A 28 7.95 -1.91 9.43
C LYS A 28 7.53 -2.17 7.99
N TRP A 29 8.48 -2.52 7.12
CA TRP A 29 8.22 -2.88 5.73
C TRP A 29 7.24 -4.06 5.63
N GLU A 30 7.51 -5.13 6.36
CA GLU A 30 6.68 -6.34 6.36
C GLU A 30 5.27 -6.07 6.91
N ALA A 31 5.15 -5.23 7.94
CA ALA A 31 3.85 -4.79 8.45
C ALA A 31 3.06 -3.98 7.41
N SER A 32 3.73 -3.01 6.75
CA SER A 32 3.12 -2.21 5.68
C SER A 32 2.70 -3.07 4.50
N ARG A 33 3.56 -4.01 4.07
CA ARG A 33 3.31 -4.94 2.96
C ARG A 33 2.03 -5.74 3.18
N LYS A 34 1.84 -6.31 4.37
CA LYS A 34 0.62 -7.05 4.73
C LYS A 34 -0.62 -6.18 4.63
N LYS A 35 -0.53 -4.93 5.08
CA LYS A 35 -1.66 -3.99 5.01
C LYS A 35 -1.97 -3.59 3.57
N LEU A 36 -0.95 -3.28 2.77
CA LEU A 36 -1.10 -2.95 1.35
C LEU A 36 -1.76 -4.11 0.57
N GLU A 37 -1.31 -5.35 0.80
CA GLU A 37 -1.89 -6.54 0.17
C GLU A 37 -3.37 -6.71 0.52
N LYS A 38 -3.71 -6.56 1.80
CA LYS A 38 -5.10 -6.63 2.25
C LYS A 38 -5.95 -5.54 1.60
N THR A 39 -5.50 -4.29 1.65
CA THR A 39 -6.25 -3.15 1.10
C THR A 39 -6.40 -3.25 -0.42
N SER A 40 -5.39 -3.77 -1.12
CA SER A 40 -5.48 -4.04 -2.56
C SER A 40 -6.52 -5.12 -2.88
N PHE A 41 -6.55 -6.20 -2.10
CA PHE A 41 -7.57 -7.24 -2.22
C PHE A 41 -8.99 -6.70 -1.93
N ASP A 42 -9.14 -5.92 -0.87
CA ASP A 42 -10.41 -5.29 -0.51
C ASP A 42 -10.90 -4.36 -1.63
N SER A 43 -9.99 -3.59 -2.25
CA SER A 43 -10.30 -2.71 -3.38
C SER A 43 -10.89 -3.46 -4.59
N ILE A 44 -10.33 -4.63 -4.92
CA ILE A 44 -10.85 -5.48 -6.00
C ILE A 44 -12.29 -5.94 -5.67
N ASN A 45 -12.52 -6.43 -4.45
CA ASN A 45 -13.85 -6.90 -4.04
C ASN A 45 -14.89 -5.78 -4.02
N ILE A 46 -14.50 -4.60 -3.57
CA ILE A 46 -15.33 -3.39 -3.58
C ILE A 46 -15.71 -3.03 -5.03
N SER A 47 -14.74 -3.05 -5.95
CA SER A 47 -14.97 -2.78 -7.37
C SER A 47 -15.94 -3.80 -7.99
N ASP A 48 -15.78 -5.08 -7.70
CA ASP A 48 -16.69 -6.12 -8.19
C ASP A 48 -18.12 -5.93 -7.66
N LYS A 49 -18.24 -5.62 -6.37
CA LYS A 49 -19.54 -5.34 -5.74
C LYS A 49 -20.18 -4.07 -6.34
N ALA A 50 -19.39 -3.00 -6.57
CA ALA A 50 -19.85 -1.79 -7.25
C ALA A 50 -20.35 -2.09 -8.67
N MET A 51 -19.60 -2.88 -9.43
CA MET A 51 -19.96 -3.26 -10.79
C MET A 51 -21.28 -4.05 -10.83
N ASN A 52 -21.46 -5.00 -9.91
CA ASN A 52 -22.68 -5.80 -9.82
C ASN A 52 -23.89 -4.93 -9.46
N LEU A 53 -23.77 -4.07 -8.45
CA LEU A 53 -24.85 -3.14 -8.10
C LEU A 53 -25.14 -2.13 -9.22
N SER A 54 -24.13 -1.70 -9.97
CA SER A 54 -24.31 -0.81 -11.12
C SER A 54 -25.10 -1.48 -12.24
N LYS A 55 -24.81 -2.76 -12.53
CA LYS A 55 -25.59 -3.56 -13.48
C LYS A 55 -27.04 -3.73 -13.03
N GLU A 56 -27.25 -4.01 -11.75
CA GLU A 56 -28.58 -4.16 -11.17
C GLU A 56 -29.36 -2.84 -11.20
N GLY A 57 -28.76 -1.74 -10.76
CA GLY A 57 -29.35 -0.41 -10.83
C GLY A 57 -29.72 0.00 -12.26
N LYS A 58 -28.86 -0.32 -13.25
CA LYS A 58 -29.18 -0.10 -14.67
C LYS A 58 -30.38 -0.91 -15.12
N LYS A 59 -30.49 -2.17 -14.70
CA LYS A 59 -31.64 -3.04 -15.02
C LYS A 59 -32.92 -2.46 -14.41
N LEU A 60 -32.89 -2.08 -13.13
CA LEU A 60 -34.02 -1.46 -12.42
C LEU A 60 -34.46 -0.15 -13.09
N ALA A 61 -33.52 0.75 -13.41
CA ALA A 61 -33.82 2.01 -14.08
C ALA A 61 -34.42 1.82 -15.49
N THR A 62 -33.96 0.80 -16.22
CA THR A 62 -34.53 0.45 -17.54
C THR A 62 -35.96 -0.06 -17.41
N GLU A 63 -36.20 -0.95 -16.44
CA GLU A 63 -37.54 -1.46 -16.16
C GLU A 63 -38.48 -0.35 -15.67
N LEU A 64 -37.97 0.57 -14.83
CA LEU A 64 -38.72 1.72 -14.33
C LEU A 64 -39.16 2.62 -15.48
N SER A 65 -38.27 2.90 -16.42
CA SER A 65 -38.59 3.70 -17.62
C SER A 65 -39.64 3.01 -18.50
N SER A 66 -39.53 1.69 -18.68
CA SER A 66 -40.48 0.88 -19.46
C SER A 66 -41.87 0.84 -18.82
N ARG A 67 -41.95 0.61 -17.51
CA ARG A 67 -43.23 0.58 -16.78
C ARG A 67 -43.87 1.96 -16.68
N TYR A 68 -43.08 3.00 -16.48
CA TYR A 68 -43.58 4.37 -16.49
C TYR A 68 -44.24 4.72 -17.82
N SER A 69 -43.61 4.34 -18.95
CA SER A 69 -44.16 4.58 -20.28
C SER A 69 -45.49 3.84 -20.48
N ARG A 70 -45.60 2.58 -20.05
CA ARG A 70 -46.86 1.81 -20.08
C ARG A 70 -47.97 2.42 -19.21
N MET A 71 -47.62 2.91 -18.01
CA MET A 71 -48.57 3.56 -17.11
C MET A 71 -49.14 4.85 -17.72
N LEU A 72 -48.34 5.62 -18.48
CA LEU A 72 -48.82 6.82 -19.19
C LEU A 72 -49.85 6.48 -20.27
N GLU A 73 -49.71 5.34 -20.95
CA GLU A 73 -50.67 4.89 -21.98
C GLU A 73 -52.00 4.44 -21.37
N LYS A 74 -51.96 3.82 -20.19
CA LYS A 74 -53.16 3.35 -19.48
C LYS A 74 -52.98 3.51 -17.96
N PRO A 75 -53.43 4.64 -17.38
CA PRO A 75 -53.29 4.88 -15.96
C PRO A 75 -54.24 3.95 -15.17
N ASP A 76 -53.67 3.06 -14.37
CA ASP A 76 -54.41 2.34 -13.34
C ASP A 76 -53.62 2.26 -12.02
N THR A 77 -54.33 1.98 -10.93
CA THR A 77 -53.79 1.92 -9.58
C THR A 77 -52.80 0.78 -9.36
N ASP A 78 -52.90 -0.30 -10.13
CA ASP A 78 -52.02 -1.46 -10.00
C ASP A 78 -50.64 -1.10 -10.58
N HIS A 79 -50.61 -0.48 -11.77
CA HIS A 79 -49.40 0.04 -12.40
C HIS A 79 -48.70 1.12 -11.56
N ILE A 80 -49.45 2.00 -10.90
CA ILE A 80 -48.88 3.00 -9.99
C ILE A 80 -48.19 2.32 -8.79
N THR A 81 -48.81 1.29 -8.22
CA THR A 81 -48.27 0.56 -7.06
C THR A 81 -47.01 -0.22 -7.42
N GLU A 82 -47.01 -0.91 -8.57
CA GLU A 82 -45.83 -1.60 -9.09
C GLU A 82 -44.66 -0.65 -9.37
N LEU A 83 -44.95 0.53 -9.96
CA LEU A 83 -43.94 1.54 -10.24
C LEU A 83 -43.32 2.10 -8.96
N ALA A 84 -44.13 2.30 -7.92
CA ALA A 84 -43.66 2.75 -6.61
C ALA A 84 -42.70 1.74 -5.98
N GLY A 85 -43.03 0.44 -6.01
CA GLY A 85 -42.13 -0.61 -5.52
C GLY A 85 -40.81 -0.68 -6.28
N LEU A 86 -40.87 -0.57 -7.61
CA LEU A 86 -39.66 -0.57 -8.45
C LEU A 86 -38.80 0.69 -8.26
N LEU A 87 -39.42 1.84 -8.00
CA LEU A 87 -38.71 3.07 -7.63
C LEU A 87 -37.99 2.89 -6.30
N GLU A 88 -38.63 2.28 -5.31
CA GLU A 88 -38.01 1.98 -4.02
C GLU A 88 -36.81 1.05 -4.16
N GLU A 89 -36.94 -0.05 -4.92
CA GLU A 89 -35.81 -0.94 -5.24
C GLU A 89 -34.66 -0.19 -5.92
N THR A 90 -34.97 0.69 -6.86
CA THR A 90 -33.98 1.53 -7.56
C THR A 90 -33.24 2.43 -6.57
N VAL A 91 -33.96 3.09 -5.66
CA VAL A 91 -33.38 3.95 -4.62
C VAL A 91 -32.48 3.13 -3.68
N VAL A 92 -32.90 1.92 -3.29
CA VAL A 92 -32.08 1.03 -2.46
C VAL A 92 -30.76 0.67 -3.16
N ALA A 93 -30.81 0.30 -4.45
CA ALA A 93 -29.60 -0.02 -5.22
C ALA A 93 -28.63 1.17 -5.31
N PHE A 94 -29.14 2.39 -5.53
CA PHE A 94 -28.30 3.59 -5.55
C PHE A 94 -27.73 3.94 -4.17
N ASN A 95 -28.48 3.73 -3.09
CA ASN A 95 -27.97 3.93 -1.74
C ASN A 95 -26.83 2.95 -1.41
N GLN A 96 -26.96 1.69 -1.81
CA GLN A 96 -25.89 0.70 -1.66
C GLN A 96 -24.67 1.04 -2.51
N LEU A 97 -24.85 1.53 -3.74
CA LEU A 97 -23.74 2.04 -4.56
C LEU A 97 -23.02 3.21 -3.89
N ARG A 98 -23.75 4.13 -3.28
CA ARG A 98 -23.17 5.25 -2.54
C ARG A 98 -22.35 4.75 -1.35
N GLU A 99 -22.85 3.79 -0.60
CA GLU A 99 -22.12 3.18 0.52
C GLU A 99 -20.82 2.52 0.04
N ILE A 100 -20.86 1.77 -1.06
CA ILE A 100 -19.66 1.18 -1.64
C ILE A 100 -18.68 2.26 -2.11
N ALA A 101 -19.15 3.37 -2.69
CA ALA A 101 -18.28 4.46 -3.09
C ALA A 101 -17.54 5.09 -1.89
N LEU A 102 -18.20 5.22 -0.74
CA LEU A 102 -17.57 5.70 0.50
C LEU A 102 -16.48 4.72 0.97
N ILE A 103 -16.81 3.43 1.06
CA ILE A 103 -15.85 2.39 1.45
C ILE A 103 -14.67 2.32 0.45
N SER A 104 -14.94 2.50 -0.84
CA SER A 104 -13.92 2.56 -1.89
C SER A 104 -12.98 3.75 -1.69
N SER A 105 -13.50 4.91 -1.30
CA SER A 105 -12.70 6.10 -1.02
C SER A 105 -11.78 5.87 0.18
N ASP A 106 -12.30 5.31 1.27
CA ASP A 106 -11.51 5.00 2.46
C ASP A 106 -10.41 3.97 2.14
N THR A 107 -10.74 2.96 1.33
CA THR A 107 -9.81 1.93 0.88
C THR A 107 -8.71 2.52 0.00
N ALA A 108 -9.05 3.40 -0.94
CA ALA A 108 -8.09 4.08 -1.80
C ALA A 108 -7.12 4.94 -0.97
N HIS A 109 -7.64 5.70 0.00
CA HIS A 109 -6.81 6.51 0.88
C HIS A 109 -5.84 5.66 1.72
N SER A 110 -6.32 4.52 2.26
CA SER A 110 -5.44 3.59 2.96
C SER A 110 -4.39 2.98 2.03
N LEU A 111 -4.71 2.71 0.77
CA LEU A 111 -3.76 2.16 -0.20
C LEU A 111 -2.66 3.17 -0.53
N GLU A 112 -3.03 4.43 -0.75
CA GLU A 112 -2.09 5.53 -0.98
C GLU A 112 -1.16 5.74 0.22
N GLN A 113 -1.71 5.72 1.43
CA GLN A 113 -0.92 5.86 2.66
C GLN A 113 0.14 4.75 2.78
N GLU A 114 -0.24 3.49 2.55
CA GLU A 114 0.69 2.37 2.62
C GLU A 114 1.73 2.40 1.49
N ALA A 115 1.34 2.81 0.28
CA ALA A 115 2.27 2.96 -0.83
C ALA A 115 3.33 4.04 -0.53
N ALA A 116 2.91 5.19 0.02
CA ALA A 116 3.82 6.24 0.44
C ALA A 116 4.77 5.77 1.56
N MET A 117 4.24 5.04 2.56
CA MET A 117 5.05 4.48 3.64
C MET A 117 6.08 3.45 3.12
N GLN A 118 5.72 2.60 2.16
CA GLN A 118 6.68 1.68 1.54
C GLN A 118 7.78 2.42 0.78
N GLN A 119 7.48 3.54 0.14
CA GLN A 119 8.48 4.36 -0.52
C GLN A 119 9.48 4.95 0.50
N GLU A 120 9.00 5.56 1.58
CA GLU A 120 9.86 6.10 2.65
C GLU A 120 10.74 5.02 3.28
N ILE A 121 10.17 3.83 3.52
CA ILE A 121 10.89 2.67 4.03
C ILE A 121 11.99 2.21 3.06
N ALA A 122 11.71 2.19 1.76
CA ALA A 122 12.70 1.80 0.75
C ALA A 122 13.86 2.80 0.64
N GLU A 123 13.55 4.10 0.71
CA GLU A 123 14.56 5.17 0.76
C GLU A 123 15.44 5.03 2.01
N SER A 124 14.84 4.90 3.19
CA SER A 124 15.56 4.68 4.46
C SER A 124 16.43 3.43 4.43
N MET A 125 15.92 2.32 3.88
CA MET A 125 16.68 1.07 3.78
C MET A 125 17.88 1.21 2.84
N THR A 126 17.74 1.97 1.76
CA THR A 126 18.84 2.26 0.82
C THR A 126 19.95 3.05 1.51
N ASP A 127 19.59 4.13 2.23
CA ASP A 127 20.55 4.95 2.97
C ASP A 127 21.31 4.15 4.04
N SER A 128 20.60 3.31 4.81
CA SER A 128 21.22 2.47 5.83
C SER A 128 22.17 1.43 5.22
N ILE A 129 21.78 0.78 4.11
CA ILE A 129 22.64 -0.19 3.42
C ILE A 129 23.90 0.50 2.87
N GLU A 130 23.77 1.69 2.28
CA GLU A 130 24.93 2.46 1.83
C GLU A 130 25.87 2.82 2.98
N GLN A 131 25.34 3.25 4.12
CA GLN A 131 26.13 3.58 5.30
C GLN A 131 26.87 2.36 5.86
N ILE A 132 26.20 1.20 5.92
CA ILE A 132 26.84 -0.07 6.31
C ILE A 132 27.97 -0.40 5.34
N GLY A 133 27.73 -0.31 4.03
CA GLY A 133 28.74 -0.55 3.01
C GLY A 133 29.94 0.38 3.14
N ARG A 134 29.72 1.68 3.38
CA ARG A 134 30.79 2.66 3.64
C ARG A 134 31.60 2.29 4.88
N SER A 135 30.93 1.94 5.98
CA SER A 135 31.58 1.61 7.26
C SER A 135 32.42 0.33 7.14
N ILE A 136 31.91 -0.70 6.45
CA ILE A 136 32.66 -1.93 6.17
C ILE A 136 33.87 -1.64 5.26
N ASN A 137 33.70 -0.89 4.18
CA ASN A 137 34.79 -0.55 3.28
C ASN A 137 35.90 0.25 4.00
N GLN A 138 35.52 1.16 4.90
CA GLN A 138 36.49 1.89 5.72
C GLN A 138 37.23 0.95 6.68
N ALA A 139 36.53 0.01 7.32
CA ALA A 139 37.16 -0.99 8.17
C ALA A 139 38.18 -1.84 7.37
N VAL A 140 37.82 -2.30 6.17
CA VAL A 140 38.70 -3.08 5.28
C VAL A 140 39.91 -2.26 4.83
N ALA A 141 39.73 -1.02 4.38
CA ALA A 141 40.84 -0.15 3.95
C ALA A 141 41.85 0.10 5.09
N CYS A 142 41.38 0.21 6.33
CA CYS A 142 42.26 0.29 7.50
C CYS A 142 43.06 -1.02 7.74
N VAL A 143 42.51 -2.19 7.37
CA VAL A 143 43.23 -3.48 7.41
C VAL A 143 44.31 -3.52 6.33
N GLU A 144 43.98 -3.21 5.07
CA GLU A 144 44.95 -3.23 3.95
C GLU A 144 46.13 -2.27 4.16
N LEU A 145 45.88 -1.07 4.68
CA LEU A 145 46.93 -0.11 5.06
C LEU A 145 47.83 -0.60 6.21
N SER A 146 47.34 -1.53 7.04
CA SER A 146 48.12 -2.14 8.12
C SER A 146 49.09 -3.19 7.57
N ASP A 147 48.66 -4.00 6.60
CA ASP A 147 49.49 -5.02 5.96
C ASP A 147 50.62 -4.43 5.10
N ILE A 148 50.37 -3.29 4.43
CA ILE A 148 51.38 -2.61 3.59
C ILE A 148 52.55 -2.04 4.44
N LYS A 149 52.30 -1.67 5.70
CA LYS A 149 53.33 -1.09 6.59
C LYS A 149 54.22 -2.12 7.29
N GLU A 150 53.88 -3.41 7.23
CA GLU A 150 54.68 -4.49 7.82
C GLU A 150 55.71 -5.08 6.84
N VAL A 151 55.75 -4.65 5.57
CA VAL A 151 56.83 -5.02 4.64
C VAL A 151 58.10 -4.24 5.00
N PRO A 152 59.19 -4.88 5.45
CA PRO A 152 60.44 -4.18 5.71
C PRO A 152 60.97 -3.62 4.39
N SER A 153 61.33 -2.34 4.37
CA SER A 153 62.20 -1.82 3.31
C SER A 153 63.53 -2.53 3.43
N ILE A 154 63.73 -3.58 2.62
CA ILE A 154 65.04 -4.22 2.46
C ILE A 154 65.90 -3.21 1.70
N ILE A 155 66.76 -2.50 2.42
CA ILE A 155 67.96 -1.85 1.90
C ILE A 155 69.14 -2.76 2.29
#